data_AF-A0A8S4BS17-F1
#
_entry.id   AF-A0A8S4BS17-F1
#
_cell.length_a   1.000
_cell.length_b   1.000
_cell.length_c   1.000
_cell.angle_alpha   90.00
_cell.angle_beta   90.00
_cell.angle_gamma   90.00
#
_symmetry.space_group_name_H-M   'P 1'
#
loop_
_entity.id
_entity.type
_entity.pdbx_description
1 polymer ?
#
loop_
_entity_poly.entity_id
_entity_poly.type
_entity_poly.pdbx_seq_one_letter_code
_entity_poly.pdbx_strand_id
1 'polypeptide(L)'
;MKTSSSDFILVALVSISLLSLRWEVRASSKQLRAVFHTPAGDDSVICHDDFMSVYMSKRQFASLPFTIYVQDEHRGYYQAVAIAKLCNYYFGETHSFVILTVASNGCFVKRQ
;
A
#
# COMPACT_ATOMS: atom_id res chain seq x y z
N MET A 1 27.58 -31.68 32.69
CA MET A 1 27.52 -31.45 31.23
C MET A 1 26.09 -31.75 30.79
N LYS A 2 25.27 -30.73 30.54
CA LYS A 2 23.86 -30.92 30.16
C LYS A 2 23.82 -31.24 28.67
N THR A 3 23.58 -32.50 28.32
CA THR A 3 23.19 -32.90 26.96
C THR A 3 21.76 -32.43 26.72
N SER A 4 21.60 -31.13 26.46
CA SER A 4 20.34 -30.56 26.01
C SER A 4 20.12 -30.92 24.54
N SER A 5 19.75 -32.19 24.34
CA SER A 5 18.70 -32.66 23.45
C SER A 5 18.49 -31.84 22.17
N SER A 6 19.36 -32.12 21.18
CA SER A 6 19.19 -31.81 19.76
C SER A 6 17.79 -32.12 19.23
N ASP A 7 17.11 -33.09 19.83
CA ASP A 7 15.77 -33.54 19.44
C ASP A 7 14.70 -32.46 19.68
N PHE A 8 14.83 -31.60 20.69
CA PHE A 8 13.85 -30.52 20.92
C PHE A 8 13.92 -29.44 19.83
N ILE A 9 15.13 -29.16 19.33
CA ILE A 9 15.34 -28.19 18.26
C ILE A 9 14.74 -28.72 16.95
N LEU A 10 14.93 -30.01 16.67
CA LEU A 10 14.40 -30.65 15.47
C LEU A 10 12.86 -30.65 15.45
N VAL A 11 12.22 -30.98 16.58
CA VAL A 11 10.75 -30.98 16.71
C VAL A 11 10.17 -29.56 16.57
N ALA A 12 10.83 -28.56 17.13
CA ALA A 12 10.41 -27.16 16.98
C ALA A 12 10.47 -26.68 15.51
N LEU A 13 11.55 -27.01 14.79
CA LEU A 13 11.72 -26.63 13.38
C LEU A 13 10.72 -27.31 12.44
N VAL A 14 10.40 -28.60 12.68
CA VAL A 14 9.38 -29.33 11.90
C VAL A 14 7.99 -28.73 12.14
N SER A 15 7.69 -28.35 13.39
CA SER A 15 6.39 -27.77 13.76
C SER A 15 6.18 -26.39 13.12
N ILE A 16 7.22 -25.54 13.11
CA ILE A 16 7.19 -24.22 12.46
C ILE A 16 7.04 -24.38 10.94
N SER A 17 7.77 -25.32 10.33
CA SER A 17 7.67 -25.58 8.88
C SER A 17 6.28 -26.05 8.47
N LEU A 18 5.63 -26.89 9.28
CA LEU A 18 4.24 -27.33 9.06
C LEU A 18 3.22 -26.18 9.22
N LEU A 19 3.47 -25.24 10.13
CA LEU A 19 2.65 -24.04 10.30
C LEU A 19 2.82 -23.07 9.10
N SER A 20 4.03 -22.90 8.61
CA SER A 20 4.32 -22.06 7.44
C SER A 20 3.72 -22.63 6.15
N LEU A 21 3.73 -23.97 5.98
CA LEU A 21 3.14 -24.62 4.82
C LEU A 21 1.61 -24.49 4.75
N ARG A 22 0.94 -24.25 5.88
CA ARG A 22 -0.51 -24.03 5.92
C ARG A 22 -0.93 -22.58 5.64
N TRP A 23 0.01 -21.65 5.50
CA TRP A 23 -0.27 -20.25 5.19
C TRP A 23 -0.34 -19.95 3.67
N GLU A 24 -0.11 -20.94 2.83
CA GLU A 24 -0.43 -20.85 1.41
C GLU A 24 -1.80 -21.48 1.18
N VAL A 25 -2.81 -20.64 0.93
CA VAL A 25 -4.06 -20.88 0.17
C VAL A 25 -5.17 -20.06 0.82
N ARG A 26 -5.26 -18.79 0.42
CA ARG A 26 -6.51 -18.04 0.18
C ARG A 26 -6.24 -16.64 -0.38
N ALA A 27 -5.28 -16.50 -1.29
CA ALA A 27 -5.38 -15.45 -2.29
C ALA A 27 -6.41 -15.94 -3.32
N SER A 28 -7.70 -15.80 -2.99
CA SER A 28 -8.75 -15.86 -4.00
C SER A 28 -8.36 -14.83 -5.05
N SER A 29 -8.09 -15.28 -6.28
CA SER A 29 -7.86 -14.43 -7.44
C SER A 29 -9.14 -13.64 -7.68
N LYS A 30 -9.32 -12.54 -6.95
CA LYS A 30 -10.30 -11.52 -7.29
C LYS A 30 -9.73 -10.84 -8.52
N GLN A 31 -10.44 -10.97 -9.62
CA GLN A 31 -10.17 -10.25 -10.85
C GLN A 31 -10.18 -8.75 -10.53
N LEU A 32 -8.99 -8.16 -10.36
CA LEU A 32 -8.77 -6.75 -10.03
C LEU A 32 -9.57 -5.87 -11.00
N ARG A 33 -10.69 -5.33 -10.53
CA ARG A 33 -11.53 -4.45 -11.35
C ARG A 33 -10.95 -3.04 -11.27
N ALA A 34 -10.27 -2.60 -12.32
CA ALA A 34 -9.74 -1.25 -12.42
C ALA A 34 -10.79 -0.29 -12.99
N VAL A 35 -11.10 0.80 -12.29
CA VAL A 35 -11.92 1.91 -12.81
C VAL A 35 -11.04 3.13 -13.04
N PHE A 36 -11.10 3.71 -14.24
CA PHE A 36 -10.30 4.85 -14.65
C PHE A 36 -11.10 6.15 -14.58
N HIS A 37 -10.54 7.15 -13.93
CA HIS A 37 -11.05 8.52 -13.95
C HIS A 37 -9.94 9.47 -14.41
N THR A 38 -10.23 10.29 -15.42
CA THR A 38 -9.36 11.36 -15.90
C THR A 38 -9.90 12.70 -15.40
N PRO A 39 -9.42 13.22 -14.25
CA PRO A 39 -9.62 14.63 -13.92
C PRO A 39 -8.86 15.48 -14.95
N ALA A 40 -9.42 16.62 -15.34
CA ALA A 40 -8.90 17.45 -16.44
C ALA A 40 -7.36 17.65 -16.40
N GLY A 41 -6.63 17.11 -17.39
CA GLY A 41 -5.17 17.09 -17.47
C GLY A 41 -4.60 15.75 -17.96
N ASP A 42 -3.28 15.57 -17.86
CA ASP A 42 -2.60 14.27 -18.06
C ASP A 42 -2.70 13.37 -16.81
N ASP A 43 -3.36 13.85 -15.76
CA ASP A 43 -3.51 13.15 -14.50
C ASP A 43 -4.57 12.06 -14.60
N SER A 44 -4.34 10.94 -13.92
CA SER A 44 -5.30 9.83 -13.92
C SER A 44 -5.43 9.21 -12.54
N VAL A 45 -6.64 8.74 -12.24
CA VAL A 45 -6.94 7.97 -11.04
C VAL A 45 -7.36 6.58 -11.47
N ILE A 46 -6.72 5.58 -10.90
CA ILE A 46 -7.02 4.17 -11.12
C ILE A 46 -7.47 3.58 -9.79
N CYS A 47 -8.72 3.13 -9.72
CA CYS A 47 -9.29 2.47 -8.55
C CYS A 47 -9.22 0.96 -8.73
N HIS A 48 -8.66 0.26 -7.76
CA HIS A 48 -8.69 -1.19 -7.63
C HIS A 48 -9.52 -1.59 -6.40
N ASP A 49 -9.80 -2.89 -6.24
CA ASP A 49 -10.62 -3.39 -5.13
C ASP A 49 -10.06 -2.99 -3.75
N ASP A 50 -8.74 -3.02 -3.59
CA ASP A 50 -8.07 -2.85 -2.29
C ASP A 50 -7.23 -1.57 -2.19
N PHE A 51 -7.11 -0.77 -3.26
CA PHE A 51 -6.33 0.46 -3.27
C PHE A 51 -6.71 1.37 -4.45
N MET A 52 -6.27 2.63 -4.39
CA MET A 52 -6.39 3.58 -5.49
C MET A 52 -5.01 4.19 -5.79
N SER A 53 -4.71 4.41 -7.06
CA SER A 53 -3.49 5.09 -7.50
C SER A 53 -3.82 6.37 -8.24
N VAL A 54 -3.17 7.47 -7.87
CA VAL A 54 -3.28 8.78 -8.49
C VAL A 54 -1.97 9.10 -9.19
N TYR A 55 -2.02 9.32 -10.49
CA TYR A 55 -0.90 9.68 -11.35
C TYR A 55 -0.93 11.20 -11.53
N MET A 56 0.12 11.87 -11.06
CA MET A 56 0.27 13.32 -11.15
C MET A 56 1.44 13.66 -12.08
N SER A 57 1.16 14.47 -13.10
CA SER A 57 2.17 14.89 -14.07
C SER A 57 3.20 15.82 -13.45
N LYS A 58 4.48 15.46 -13.57
CA LYS A 58 5.61 16.30 -13.15
C LYS A 58 5.72 17.61 -13.92
N ARG A 59 5.09 17.70 -15.08
CA ARG A 59 5.05 18.93 -15.89
C ARG A 59 4.12 19.98 -15.32
N GLN A 60 3.05 19.53 -14.65
CA GLN A 60 2.00 20.41 -14.14
C GLN A 60 2.27 20.88 -12.71
N PHE A 61 2.86 20.02 -11.89
CA PHE A 61 3.11 20.30 -10.48
C PHE A 61 4.60 20.30 -10.17
N ALA A 62 5.11 21.46 -9.78
CA ALA A 62 6.46 21.57 -9.24
C ALA A 62 6.55 20.89 -7.86
N SER A 63 7.73 20.37 -7.54
CA SER A 63 8.09 19.87 -6.22
C SER A 63 7.27 18.67 -5.71
N LEU A 64 6.63 17.90 -6.59
CA LEU A 64 6.13 16.57 -6.23
C LEU A 64 7.29 15.67 -5.74
N PRO A 65 7.06 14.75 -4.78
CA PRO A 65 5.81 14.48 -4.06
C PRO A 65 5.55 15.39 -2.85
N PHE A 66 6.44 16.34 -2.55
CA PHE A 66 6.40 17.13 -1.32
C PHE A 66 5.21 18.12 -1.27
N THR A 67 4.61 18.44 -2.40
CA THR A 67 3.43 19.31 -2.50
C THR A 67 2.10 18.55 -2.44
N ILE A 68 2.13 17.24 -2.19
CA ILE A 68 0.91 16.41 -2.08
C ILE A 68 0.41 16.45 -0.64
N TYR A 69 -0.83 16.90 -0.46
CA TYR A 69 -1.53 16.94 0.83
C TYR A 69 -2.80 16.11 0.77
N VAL A 70 -3.08 15.38 1.84
CA VAL A 70 -4.36 14.71 2.07
C VAL A 70 -5.14 15.44 3.15
N GLN A 71 -6.46 15.52 2.96
CA GLN A 71 -7.35 16.17 3.91
C GLN A 71 -8.02 15.11 4.81
N ASP A 72 -8.06 15.35 6.11
CA ASP A 72 -8.81 14.54 7.06
C ASP A 72 -10.30 14.95 7.13
N GLU A 73 -11.05 14.31 8.02
CA GLU A 73 -12.48 14.62 8.22
C GLU A 73 -12.73 15.97 8.90
N HIS A 74 -11.73 16.51 9.58
CA HIS A 74 -11.77 17.77 10.33
C HIS A 74 -11.18 18.95 9.54
N ARG A 75 -10.97 18.76 8.23
CA ARG A 75 -10.36 19.74 7.30
C ARG A 75 -8.88 20.02 7.55
N GLY A 76 -8.21 19.22 8.37
CA GLY A 76 -6.76 19.23 8.53
C GLY A 76 -6.08 18.72 7.27
N TYR A 77 -4.98 19.35 6.89
CA TYR A 77 -4.16 18.94 5.74
C TYR A 77 -2.84 18.36 6.23
N TYR A 78 -2.50 17.17 5.74
CA TYR A 78 -1.28 16.47 6.09
C TYR A 78 -0.47 16.22 4.83
N GLN A 79 0.83 16.50 4.90
CA GLN A 79 1.72 16.19 3.79
C GLN A 79 1.79 14.66 3.62
N ALA A 80 1.38 14.17 2.46
CA ALA A 80 1.16 12.75 2.24
C ALA A 80 2.45 11.92 2.44
N VAL A 81 3.60 12.45 2.03
CA VAL A 81 4.91 11.81 2.23
C VAL A 81 5.27 11.67 3.72
N ALA A 82 4.89 12.63 4.56
CA ALA A 82 5.23 12.63 5.98
C ALA A 82 4.48 11.55 6.77
N ILE A 83 3.26 11.21 6.32
CA ILE A 83 2.41 10.20 6.98
C ILE A 83 2.35 8.87 6.23
N ALA A 84 3.08 8.73 5.12
CA ALA A 84 2.92 7.62 4.18
C ALA A 84 3.03 6.24 4.85
N LYS A 85 4.08 6.05 5.65
CA LYS A 85 4.34 4.79 6.36
C LYS A 85 3.27 4.45 7.40
N LEU A 86 2.73 5.46 8.08
CA LEU A 86 1.70 5.27 9.10
C LEU A 86 0.32 4.99 8.47
N CYS A 87 0.08 5.56 7.30
CA CYS A 87 -1.23 5.60 6.67
C CYS A 87 -1.39 4.66 5.48
N ASN A 88 -0.47 3.72 5.26
CA ASN A 88 -0.49 2.78 4.14
C ASN A 88 -0.55 3.48 2.78
N TYR A 89 0.23 4.56 2.63
CA TYR A 89 0.44 5.23 1.35
C TYR A 89 1.80 4.84 0.78
N TYR A 90 1.86 4.72 -0.54
CA TYR A 90 3.05 4.36 -1.27
C TYR A 90 3.27 5.33 -2.40
N PHE A 91 4.51 5.76 -2.57
CA PHE A 91 4.92 6.65 -3.65
C PHE A 91 5.69 5.84 -4.69
N GLY A 92 5.24 5.91 -5.93
CA GLY A 92 5.98 5.48 -7.11
C GLY A 92 6.38 6.69 -7.94
N GLU A 93 7.40 6.52 -8.78
CA GLU A 93 7.86 7.58 -9.67
C GLU A 93 8.26 7.01 -11.02
N THR A 94 7.88 7.70 -12.09
CA THR A 94 8.31 7.42 -13.46
C THR A 94 8.98 8.66 -14.04
N HIS A 95 9.40 8.62 -15.30
CA HIS A 95 9.95 9.81 -15.95
C HIS A 95 8.96 10.99 -15.98
N SER A 96 7.67 10.73 -16.19
CA SER A 96 6.66 11.76 -16.42
C SER A 96 5.71 11.99 -15.24
N PHE A 97 5.60 11.01 -14.34
CA PHE A 97 4.60 11.02 -13.27
C PHE A 97 5.19 10.72 -11.90
N VAL A 98 4.59 11.32 -10.88
CA VAL A 98 4.62 10.82 -9.50
C VAL A 98 3.30 10.10 -9.25
N ILE A 99 3.37 8.93 -8.64
CA ILE A 99 2.22 8.05 -8.41
C ILE A 99 2.00 7.95 -6.90
N LEU A 100 0.84 8.38 -6.41
CA LEU A 100 0.41 8.15 -5.03
C LEU A 100 -0.55 6.97 -5.02
N THR A 101 -0.19 5.89 -4.34
CA THR A 101 -1.07 4.74 -4.09
C THR A 101 -1.56 4.76 -2.65
N VAL A 102 -2.87 4.68 -2.46
CA VAL A 102 -3.56 4.71 -1.17
C VAL A 102 -4.32 3.41 -0.99
N ALA A 103 -3.98 2.62 0.04
CA ALA A 103 -4.71 1.41 0.37
C ALA A 103 -6.12 1.72 0.91
N SER A 104 -7.09 0.82 0.70
CA SER A 104 -8.48 0.97 1.17
C SER A 104 -8.63 0.96 2.69
N ASN A 105 -7.59 0.53 3.40
CA ASN A 105 -7.44 0.57 4.85
C ASN A 105 -6.46 1.67 5.32
N GLY A 106 -6.07 2.59 4.44
CA GLY A 106 -5.24 3.74 4.77
C GLY A 106 -5.98 4.80 5.57
N CYS A 107 -5.24 5.74 6.15
CA CYS A 107 -5.85 6.87 6.87
C CYS A 107 -6.78 7.65 5.94
N PHE A 108 -7.80 8.28 6.53
CA PHE A 108 -8.71 9.23 5.86
C PHE A 108 -9.48 8.68 4.64
N VAL A 109 -9.37 7.38 4.34
CA VAL A 109 -10.18 6.72 3.32
C VAL A 109 -11.59 6.51 3.87
N LYS A 110 -12.58 7.14 3.24
CA LYS A 110 -14.00 6.98 3.58
C LYS A 110 -14.61 5.83 2.79
N ARG A 111 -15.38 4.99 3.48
CA ARG A 111 -16.21 3.94 2.88
C ARG A 111 -17.66 4.40 2.94
N GLN A 112 -18.37 4.33 1.82
CA GLN A 112 -19.81 4.56 1.74
C GLN A 112 -20.53 3.24 1.48
#